data_AF-A0A645BRN4-F1
#
_entry.id   AF-A0A645BRN4-F1
#
_cell.length_a   1.000
_cell.length_b   1.000
_cell.length_c   1.000
_cell.angle_alpha   90.00
_cell.angle_beta   90.00
_cell.angle_gamma   90.00
#
_symmetry.space_group_name_H-M   'P 1'
#
loop_
_entity.id
_entity.type
_entity.pdbx_description
1 polymer ?
#
loop_
_entity_poly.entity_id
_entity_poly.type
_entity_poly.pdbx_seq_one_letter_code
_entity_poly.pdbx_strand_id
1 'polypeptide(L)'
;MENVIAKLKANQAGKVLLAPFMLVAGDHAQNDMAGDDEDSAKSQLEQAGFSVEVYLRGLGENPYIQELYVQHLREAIDQPYGHKKH
;
A
#
# COMPACT_ATOMS: atom_id res chain seq x y z
N MET A 1 -7.70 -7.53 -9.08
CA MET A 1 -6.82 -8.52 -8.43
C MET A 1 -6.18 -9.51 -9.42
N GLU A 2 -6.89 -9.95 -10.45
CA GLU A 2 -6.43 -10.95 -11.43
C GLU A 2 -5.00 -10.73 -11.99
N ASN A 3 -4.68 -9.51 -12.41
CA ASN A 3 -3.34 -9.18 -12.92
C ASN A 3 -2.22 -9.37 -11.87
N VAL A 4 -2.51 -9.16 -10.59
CA VAL A 4 -1.56 -9.36 -9.49
C VAL A 4 -1.37 -10.86 -9.26
N ILE A 5 -2.46 -11.63 -9.20
CA ILE A 5 -2.43 -13.10 -9.07
C ILE A 5 -1.64 -13.74 -10.21
N ALA A 6 -1.88 -13.33 -11.45
CA ALA A 6 -1.16 -13.85 -12.61
C ALA A 6 0.35 -13.62 -12.51
N LYS A 7 0.76 -12.41 -12.07
CA LYS A 7 2.17 -12.10 -11.83
C LYS A 7 2.75 -12.92 -10.69
N LEU A 8 2.03 -13.10 -9.58
CA LEU A 8 2.50 -13.90 -8.45
C LEU A 8 2.68 -15.37 -8.82
N LYS A 9 1.74 -15.94 -9.60
CA LYS A 9 1.85 -17.32 -10.12
C LYS A 9 3.03 -17.48 -11.08
N ALA A 10 3.24 -16.51 -11.98
CA ALA A 10 4.40 -16.51 -12.89
C ALA A 10 5.74 -16.45 -12.15
N ASN A 11 5.79 -15.79 -10.99
CA ASN A 11 6.96 -15.74 -10.11
C ASN A 11 7.05 -16.92 -9.13
N GLN A 12 6.16 -17.91 -9.21
CA GLN A 12 6.12 -19.08 -8.33
C GLN A 12 6.11 -18.73 -6.83
N ALA A 13 5.47 -17.61 -6.47
CA ALA A 13 5.36 -17.20 -5.08
C ALA A 13 4.47 -18.17 -4.29
N GLY A 14 4.95 -18.67 -3.14
CA GLY A 14 4.13 -19.50 -2.23
C GLY A 14 3.50 -18.71 -1.08
N LYS A 15 4.18 -17.65 -0.63
CA LYS A 15 3.74 -16.77 0.47
C LYS A 15 3.70 -15.33 -0.01
N VAL A 16 2.64 -14.61 0.34
CA VAL A 16 2.40 -13.21 -0.02
C VAL A 16 2.24 -12.39 1.26
N LEU A 17 3.01 -11.31 1.38
CA LEU A 17 2.79 -10.30 2.41
C LEU A 17 1.89 -9.21 1.84
N LEU A 18 0.70 -9.06 2.39
CA LEU A 18 -0.28 -8.06 2.00
C LEU A 18 -0.16 -6.85 2.94
N ALA A 19 0.29 -5.72 2.41
CA ALA A 19 0.49 -4.48 3.15
C ALA A 19 -0.27 -3.33 2.46
N PRO A 20 -0.86 -2.39 3.22
CA PRO A 20 -1.62 -1.30 2.65
C PRO A 20 -0.67 -0.25 2.07
N PHE A 21 -0.94 0.17 0.83
CA PHE A 21 -0.25 1.31 0.21
C PHE A 21 -1.00 2.61 0.50
N MET A 22 -1.24 2.88 1.78
CA MET A 22 -1.98 4.04 2.29
C MET A 22 -1.29 4.62 3.51
N LEU A 23 -1.41 5.93 3.73
CA LEU A 23 -0.73 6.62 4.84
C LEU A 23 -1.17 6.08 6.20
N VAL A 24 -2.46 5.81 6.37
CA VAL A 24 -3.07 5.24 7.57
C VAL A 24 -3.77 3.94 7.20
N ALA A 25 -3.63 2.91 8.02
CA ALA A 25 -4.37 1.66 7.89
C ALA A 25 -5.71 1.75 8.65
N GLY A 26 -6.64 2.58 8.13
CA GLY A 26 -7.99 2.73 8.69
C GLY A 26 -8.97 1.65 8.21
N ASP A 27 -10.27 1.83 8.50
CA ASP A 27 -11.33 0.84 8.20
C ASP A 27 -11.34 0.33 6.76
N HIS A 28 -11.06 1.19 5.76
CA HIS A 28 -10.94 0.76 4.36
C HIS A 28 -9.79 -0.24 4.14
N ALA A 29 -8.64 -0.03 4.77
CA ALA A 29 -7.53 -0.98 4.71
C ALA A 29 -7.88 -2.30 5.40
N GLN A 30 -8.67 -2.24 6.47
CA GLN A 30 -9.06 -3.42 7.21
C GLN A 30 -10.10 -4.25 6.43
N ASN A 31 -11.15 -3.62 5.91
CA ASN A 31 -12.25 -4.32 5.24
C ASN A 31 -11.89 -4.73 3.81
N ASP A 32 -11.37 -3.81 3.00
CA ASP A 32 -11.18 -4.06 1.56
C ASP A 32 -9.95 -4.95 1.28
N MET A 33 -8.94 -4.88 2.15
CA MET A 33 -7.69 -5.63 1.96
C MET A 33 -7.59 -6.85 2.88
N ALA A 34 -7.97 -6.74 4.15
CA ALA A 34 -7.80 -7.79 5.15
C ALA A 34 -9.10 -8.42 5.67
N GLY A 35 -10.24 -8.02 5.12
CA GLY A 35 -11.55 -8.49 5.54
C GLY A 35 -11.76 -9.97 5.22
N ASP A 36 -12.77 -10.57 5.85
CA ASP A 36 -13.13 -11.98 5.63
C ASP A 36 -14.17 -12.15 4.50
N ASP A 37 -14.65 -11.06 3.91
CA ASP A 37 -15.52 -11.09 2.72
C ASP A 37 -14.77 -11.66 1.50
N GLU A 38 -15.49 -12.37 0.63
CA GLU A 38 -14.92 -13.01 -0.56
C GLU A 38 -14.25 -12.02 -1.53
N ASP A 39 -14.74 -10.77 -1.53
CA ASP A 39 -14.22 -9.69 -2.36
C ASP A 39 -12.95 -9.04 -1.79
N SER A 40 -12.53 -9.38 -0.56
CA SER A 40 -11.31 -8.83 0.01
C SER A 40 -10.04 -9.32 -0.71
N ALA A 41 -8.99 -8.52 -0.73
CA ALA A 41 -7.73 -8.91 -1.35
C ALA A 41 -7.11 -10.17 -0.73
N LYS A 42 -7.23 -10.32 0.60
CA LYS A 42 -6.80 -11.52 1.34
C LYS A 42 -7.53 -12.75 0.83
N SER A 43 -8.87 -12.72 0.82
CA SER A 43 -9.71 -13.85 0.40
C SER A 43 -9.40 -14.29 -1.03
N GLN A 44 -9.28 -13.33 -1.96
CA GLN A 44 -8.96 -13.63 -3.36
C GLN A 44 -7.57 -14.28 -3.54
N LEU A 45 -6.57 -13.88 -2.74
CA LEU A 45 -5.23 -14.45 -2.77
C LEU A 45 -5.20 -15.85 -2.14
N GLU A 46 -5.89 -16.05 -1.01
CA GLU A 46 -6.02 -17.37 -0.38
C GLU A 46 -6.73 -18.37 -1.30
N GLN A 47 -7.85 -17.96 -1.93
CA GLN A 47 -8.56 -18.77 -2.93
C GLN A 47 -7.71 -19.11 -4.15
N ALA A 48 -6.77 -18.22 -4.52
CA ALA A 48 -5.84 -18.48 -5.61
C ALA A 48 -4.69 -19.44 -5.24
N GLY A 49 -4.63 -19.90 -3.98
CA GLY A 49 -3.69 -20.91 -3.47
C GLY A 49 -2.46 -20.34 -2.76
N PHE A 50 -2.44 -19.05 -2.41
CA PHE A 50 -1.32 -18.44 -1.71
C PHE A 50 -1.51 -18.47 -0.19
N SER A 51 -0.41 -18.60 0.54
CA SER A 51 -0.41 -18.28 1.98
C SER A 51 -0.27 -16.77 2.14
N VAL A 52 -1.27 -16.12 2.75
CA VAL A 52 -1.31 -14.67 2.90
C VAL A 52 -1.01 -14.28 4.34
N GLU A 53 -0.08 -13.34 4.52
CA GLU A 53 0.17 -12.68 5.80
C GLU A 53 -0.21 -11.20 5.64
N VAL A 54 -1.01 -10.68 6.58
CA VAL A 54 -1.46 -9.29 6.54
C VAL A 54 -0.57 -8.44 7.45
N TYR A 55 0.02 -7.38 6.89
CA TYR A 55 0.73 -6.36 7.63
C TYR A 55 -0.10 -5.07 7.65
N LEU A 56 -0.98 -4.95 8.65
CA LEU A 56 -1.93 -3.84 8.76
C LEU A 56 -1.28 -2.63 9.46
N ARG A 57 -0.28 -2.02 8.81
CA ARG A 57 0.31 -0.75 9.27
C ARG A 57 0.38 0.23 8.12
N GLY A 58 0.02 1.48 8.41
CA GLY A 58 0.06 2.54 7.40
C GLY A 58 1.49 2.91 7.02
N LEU A 59 1.68 3.44 5.81
CA LEU A 59 2.97 3.96 5.37
C LEU A 59 3.49 5.07 6.30
N GLY A 60 2.61 5.80 6.97
CA GLY A 60 2.97 6.87 7.90
C GLY A 60 3.72 6.39 9.14
N GLU A 61 3.70 5.09 9.46
CA GLU A 61 4.50 4.53 10.55
C GLU A 61 5.96 4.25 10.14
N ASN A 62 6.28 4.27 8.84
CA ASN A 62 7.63 4.05 8.35
C ASN A 62 8.47 5.34 8.45
N PRO A 63 9.57 5.35 9.23
CA PRO A 63 10.41 6.54 9.39
C PRO A 63 10.94 7.11 8.07
N TYR A 64 11.25 6.28 7.08
CA TYR A 64 11.72 6.74 5.77
C TYR A 64 10.63 7.46 4.98
N ILE A 65 9.38 7.02 5.12
CA ILE A 65 8.24 7.71 4.49
C ILE A 65 7.98 9.04 5.20
N GLN A 66 8.07 9.07 6.53
CA GLN A 66 7.96 10.33 7.29
C GLN A 66 9.03 11.34 6.85
N GLU A 67 10.28 10.89 6.70
CA GLU A 67 11.37 11.74 6.22
C GLU A 67 11.12 12.24 4.80
N LEU A 68 10.62 11.39 3.91
CA LEU A 68 10.23 11.79 2.55
C LEU A 68 9.13 12.87 2.57
N TYR A 69 8.13 12.76 3.43
CA TYR A 69 7.12 13.81 3.60
C TYR A 69 7.74 15.11 4.14
N VAL A 70 8.64 15.03 5.13
CA VAL A 70 9.36 16.21 5.65
C VAL A 70 10.19 16.86 4.57
N GLN A 71 10.86 16.08 3.72
CA GLN A 71 11.61 16.58 2.57
C GLN A 71 10.70 17.34 1.60
N HIS A 72 9.58 16.73 1.16
CA HIS A 72 8.63 17.40 0.27
C HIS A 72 8.06 18.69 0.88
N LEU A 73 7.83 18.72 2.20
CA LEU A 73 7.39 19.92 2.91
C LEU A 73 8.45 21.02 2.90
N ARG A 74 9.72 20.68 3.14
CA ARG A 74 10.83 21.64 3.05
C ARG A 74 10.94 22.21 1.63
N GLU A 75 10.90 21.36 0.61
CA GLU A 75 10.93 21.79 -0.79
C GLU A 75 9.76 22.71 -1.15
N ALA A 76 8.56 22.44 -0.63
CA ALA A 76 7.39 23.29 -0.84
C ALA A 76 7.48 24.64 -0.11
N ILE A 77 8.10 24.68 1.08
CA ILE A 77 8.35 25.93 1.83
C ILE A 77 9.44 26.75 1.15
N ASP A 78 10.51 26.10 0.70
CA ASP A 78 11.65 26.75 0.04
C ASP A 78 11.32 27.20 -1.39
N GLN A 79 10.24 26.67 -2.00
CA GLN A 79 9.69 27.24 -3.22
C GLN A 79 9.09 28.62 -2.93
N PRO A 80 9.65 29.72 -3.49
CA PRO A 80 9.03 31.02 -3.33
C PRO A 80 7.67 30.99 -4.03
N TYR A 81 6.60 31.31 -3.29
CA TYR A 81 5.30 31.64 -3.87
C TYR A 81 5.50 32.77 -4.88
N GLY A 82 5.49 32.43 -6.16
CA GLY A 82 5.65 33.38 -7.24
C GLY A 82 5.53 32.67 -8.57
N HIS A 83 4.38 32.86 -9.23
CA HIS A 83 4.26 32.61 -10.66
C HIS A 83 5.53 33.08 -11.37
N LYS A 84 6.23 32.17 -12.05
CA LYS A 84 7.16 32.57 -13.11
C LYS A 84 6.34 33.41 -14.08
N LYS A 85 6.50 34.73 -14.01
CA LYS A 85 6.10 35.63 -15.10
C LYS A 85 6.95 35.22 -16.30
N HIS A 86 6.29 34.58 -17.26
CA HIS A 86 6.77 34.50 -18.63
C HIS A 86 6.80 35.90 -19.25
#